data_AF-Q53WE3-F1
#
_entry.id   AF-Q53WE3-F1
#
_cell.length_a   1.000
_cell.length_b   1.000
_cell.length_c   1.000
_cell.angle_alpha   90.00
_cell.angle_beta   90.00
_cell.angle_gamma   90.00
#
_symmetry.space_group_name_H-M   'P 1'
#
loop_
_entity.id
_entity.type
_entity.pdbx_description
1 polymer ?
#
loop_
_entity_poly.entity_id
_entity_poly.type
_entity_poly.pdbx_seq_one_letter_code
_entity_poly.pdbx_strand_id
1 'polypeptide(L)'
;MDRPKDRQHFYKDRTTVYLVLRRFLREGLRGLAYRKPPGAPRKFTPEMAAFVEERLAEDRVWTAPQLAEPLAERFGVRLAPKVVARHLRAMGYV
;
A
#
# COMPACT_ATOMS: atom_id res chain seq x y z
N MET A 1 7.53 -43.54 -25.60
CA MET A 1 6.65 -42.41 -25.94
C MET A 1 7.29 -41.14 -25.46
N ASP A 2 7.74 -40.32 -26.40
CA ASP A 2 8.49 -39.09 -26.18
C ASP A 2 7.51 -37.95 -25.81
N ARG A 3 7.71 -37.29 -24.67
CA ARG A 3 6.92 -36.11 -24.30
C ARG A 3 7.51 -34.90 -25.05
N PRO A 4 6.72 -34.15 -25.84
CA PRO A 4 7.25 -32.95 -26.46
C PRO A 4 7.60 -31.95 -25.36
N LYS A 5 8.84 -31.47 -25.38
CA LYS A 5 9.32 -30.31 -24.61
C LYS A 5 8.74 -29.06 -25.27
N ASP A 6 7.50 -28.74 -24.94
CA ASP A 6 6.88 -27.46 -25.27
C ASP A 6 7.60 -26.34 -24.51
N ARG A 7 8.48 -25.68 -25.26
CA ARG A 7 9.25 -24.51 -24.89
C ARG A 7 8.33 -23.45 -24.25
N GLN A 8 8.81 -22.84 -23.17
CA GLN A 8 8.26 -21.61 -22.60
C GLN A 8 8.10 -20.55 -23.71
N HIS A 9 6.92 -20.46 -24.31
CA HIS A 9 6.63 -19.53 -25.42
C HIS A 9 6.27 -18.11 -24.94
N PHE A 10 6.23 -17.88 -23.63
CA PHE A 10 5.94 -16.56 -23.07
C PHE A 10 7.16 -16.04 -22.31
N TYR A 11 7.61 -14.83 -22.67
CA TYR A 11 8.57 -14.02 -21.91
C TYR A 11 8.06 -13.59 -20.52
N LYS A 12 6.92 -14.12 -20.07
CA LYS A 12 6.23 -13.78 -18.83
C LYS A 12 5.97 -15.05 -18.04
N ASP A 13 5.97 -14.92 -16.72
CA ASP A 13 5.67 -16.01 -15.80
C ASP A 13 4.23 -16.54 -16.03
N ARG A 14 4.01 -17.82 -15.70
CA ARG A 14 2.72 -18.51 -15.90
C ARG A 14 1.57 -17.84 -15.15
N THR A 15 1.84 -17.26 -13.98
CA THR A 15 0.83 -16.57 -13.17
C THR A 15 0.35 -15.30 -13.87
N THR A 16 1.27 -14.52 -14.44
CA THR A 16 0.94 -13.34 -15.25
C THR A 16 0.06 -13.73 -16.44
N VAL A 17 0.42 -14.78 -17.19
CA VAL A 17 -0.38 -15.26 -18.34
C VAL A 17 -1.78 -15.66 -17.89
N TYR A 18 -1.89 -16.44 -16.81
CA TYR A 18 -3.16 -16.87 -16.24
C TYR A 18 -4.04 -15.69 -15.79
N LEU A 19 -3.45 -14.70 -15.08
CA LEU A 19 -4.18 -13.53 -14.60
C LEU A 19 -4.65 -12.61 -15.72
N VAL A 20 -3.89 -12.50 -16.81
CA VAL A 20 -4.30 -11.75 -18.01
C VAL A 20 -5.44 -12.47 -18.73
N LEU A 21 -5.32 -13.79 -18.94
CA LEU A 21 -6.37 -14.57 -19.59
C LEU A 21 -7.68 -14.55 -18.79
N ARG A 22 -7.60 -14.74 -17.46
CA ARG A 22 -8.76 -14.69 -16.57
C ARG A 22 -9.46 -13.32 -16.62
N ARG A 23 -8.71 -12.22 -16.75
CA ARG A 23 -9.28 -10.87 -16.93
C ARG A 23 -9.94 -10.71 -18.30
N PHE A 24 -9.31 -11.20 -19.36
CA PHE A 24 -9.90 -11.17 -20.71
C PHE A 24 -11.22 -11.93 -20.77
N LEU A 25 -11.27 -13.14 -20.22
CA LEU A 25 -12.50 -13.95 -20.21
C LEU A 25 -13.66 -13.27 -19.45
N ARG A 26 -13.35 -12.41 -18.46
CA ARG A 26 -14.36 -11.70 -17.67
C ARG A 26 -14.79 -10.36 -18.27
N GLU A 27 -13.86 -9.62 -18.89
CA GLU A 27 -14.03 -8.21 -19.22
C GLU A 27 -13.80 -7.90 -20.72
N GLY A 28 -13.54 -8.93 -21.53
CA GLY A 28 -13.17 -8.81 -22.93
C GLY A 28 -11.89 -8.01 -23.12
N LEU A 29 -11.82 -7.23 -24.21
CA LEU A 29 -10.66 -6.40 -24.54
C LEU A 29 -10.29 -5.39 -23.43
N ARG A 30 -11.27 -4.90 -22.65
CA ARG A 30 -11.02 -4.01 -21.50
C ARG A 30 -10.16 -4.68 -20.41
N GLY A 31 -10.22 -6.01 -20.30
CA GLY A 31 -9.42 -6.80 -19.36
C GLY A 31 -7.93 -6.89 -19.72
N LEU A 32 -7.57 -6.57 -20.97
CA LEU A 32 -6.18 -6.56 -21.46
C LEU A 32 -5.47 -5.23 -21.25
N ALA A 33 -6.21 -4.15 -20.97
CA ALA A 33 -5.63 -2.84 -20.71
C ALA A 33 -4.65 -2.91 -19.53
N TYR A 34 -3.50 -2.25 -19.67
CA TYR A 34 -2.51 -2.19 -18.59
C TYR A 34 -3.15 -1.59 -17.33
N ARG A 35 -3.08 -2.34 -16.23
CA ARG A 35 -3.46 -1.87 -14.90
C ARG A 35 -2.20 -1.80 -14.07
N LYS A 36 -1.88 -0.61 -13.58
CA LYS A 36 -0.85 -0.44 -12.56
C LYS A 36 -1.23 -1.34 -11.38
N PRO A 37 -0.34 -2.20 -10.89
CA PRO A 37 -0.60 -3.00 -9.71
C PRO A 37 -1.04 -2.08 -8.55
N PRO A 38 -1.94 -2.55 -7.66
CA PRO A 38 -2.20 -1.81 -6.43
C PRO A 38 -0.84 -1.57 -5.74
N GLY A 39 -0.60 -0.32 -5.38
CA GLY A 39 0.64 0.05 -4.70
C GLY A 39 0.81 -0.72 -3.40
N ALA A 40 2.02 -0.65 -2.81
CA ALA A 40 2.24 -1.23 -1.50
C ALA A 40 1.18 -0.75 -0.49
N PRO A 41 0.75 -1.62 0.45
CA PRO A 41 -0.19 -1.24 1.50
C PRO A 41 0.24 0.05 2.19
N ARG A 42 -0.74 0.89 2.55
CA ARG A 42 -0.45 2.13 3.28
C ARG A 42 0.19 1.76 4.61
N LYS A 43 1.42 2.24 4.84
CA LYS A 43 2.12 2.07 6.13
C LYS A 43 1.43 2.80 7.29
N PHE A 44 0.61 3.79 6.96
CA PHE A 44 -0.16 4.59 7.90
C PHE A 44 -1.63 4.25 7.69
N THR A 45 -2.22 3.56 8.66
CA THR A 45 -3.61 3.09 8.59
C THR A 45 -4.58 4.19 9.01
N PRO A 46 -5.87 4.07 8.66
CA PRO A 46 -6.90 4.99 9.16
C PRO A 46 -6.98 5.04 10.69
N GLU A 47 -6.77 3.92 11.37
CA GLU A 47 -6.76 3.85 12.84
C GLU A 47 -5.63 4.69 13.46
N MET A 48 -4.46 4.71 12.81
CA MET A 48 -3.35 5.56 13.22
C MET A 48 -3.65 7.04 13.00
N ALA A 49 -4.41 7.37 11.95
CA ALA A 49 -4.86 8.75 11.71
C ALA A 49 -5.80 9.22 12.82
N ALA A 50 -6.83 8.43 13.13
CA ALA A 50 -7.76 8.73 14.22
C ALA A 50 -7.02 8.89 15.57
N PHE A 51 -6.05 8.03 15.85
CA PHE A 51 -5.23 8.18 17.05
C PHE A 51 -4.43 9.49 17.09
N VAL A 52 -3.84 9.90 15.96
CA VAL A 52 -3.11 11.17 15.90
C VAL A 52 -4.06 12.35 16.07
N GLU A 53 -5.26 12.31 15.50
CA GLU A 53 -6.30 13.32 15.70
C GLU A 53 -6.69 13.45 17.18
N GLU A 54 -6.88 12.33 17.89
CA GLU A 54 -7.13 12.32 19.35
C GLU A 54 -6.02 13.07 20.12
N ARG A 55 -4.76 12.84 19.77
CA ARG A 55 -3.62 13.53 20.41
C ARG A 55 -3.57 15.01 20.08
N LEU A 56 -3.84 15.37 18.82
CA LEU A 56 -3.86 16.77 18.38
C LEU A 56 -5.03 17.58 18.98
N ALA A 57 -6.05 16.92 19.53
CA ALA A 57 -7.14 17.58 20.25
C ALA A 57 -6.78 17.98 21.69
N GLU A 58 -5.64 17.53 22.22
CA GLU A 58 -5.15 17.96 23.52
C GLU A 58 -4.73 19.45 23.51
N ASP A 59 -4.84 20.14 24.65
CA ASP A 59 -4.43 21.55 24.81
C ASP A 59 -2.89 21.68 24.91
N ARG A 60 -2.19 21.22 23.86
CA ARG A 60 -0.73 21.29 23.71
C ARG A 60 -0.33 21.20 22.24
N VAL A 61 0.88 21.68 21.95
CA VAL A 61 1.48 21.54 20.63
C VAL A 61 2.24 20.22 20.54
N TRP A 62 1.98 19.46 19.46
CA TRP A 62 2.70 18.24 19.16
C TRP A 62 3.69 18.42 18.02
N THR A 63 4.88 17.86 18.17
CA THR A 63 5.84 17.71 17.08
C THR A 63 5.77 16.31 16.47
N ALA A 64 6.19 16.17 15.21
CA ALA A 64 6.20 14.86 14.54
C ALA A 64 7.04 13.77 15.27
N PRO A 65 8.21 14.08 15.87
CA PRO A 65 8.91 13.12 16.73
C PRO A 65 8.10 12.70 17.96
N GLN A 66 7.46 13.66 18.64
CA GLN A 66 6.62 13.37 19.82
C GLN A 66 5.39 12.53 19.49
N LEU A 67 4.87 12.59 18.26
CA LEU A 67 3.78 11.72 17.80
C LEU A 67 4.26 10.34 17.33
N ALA A 68 5.52 10.22 16.89
CA ALA A 68 6.08 8.95 16.43
C ALA A 68 6.22 7.94 17.58
N GLU A 69 6.56 8.42 18.77
CA GLU A 69 6.74 7.61 19.99
C GLU A 69 5.44 6.92 20.45
N PRO A 70 4.31 7.61 20.68
CA PRO A 70 3.05 6.97 21.06
C PRO A 70 2.47 6.11 19.92
N LEU A 71 2.76 6.41 18.65
CA LEU A 71 2.43 5.53 17.53
C LEU A 71 3.20 4.20 17.60
N ALA A 72 4.46 4.24 18.00
CA ALA A 72 5.27 3.05 18.22
C ALA A 72 4.75 2.22 19.39
N GLU A 73 4.38 2.86 20.49
CA GLU A 73 3.83 2.20 21.67
C GLU A 73 2.47 1.55 21.38
N ARG A 74 1.53 2.27 20.75
CA ARG A 74 0.16 1.77 20.54
C ARG A 74 0.04 0.76 19.40
N PHE A 75 0.81 0.93 18.31
CA PHE A 75 0.66 0.13 17.09
C PHE A 75 1.88 -0.74 16.76
N GLY A 76 2.96 -0.69 17.57
CA GLY A 76 4.17 -1.47 17.33
C GLY A 76 4.96 -1.04 16.09
N VAL A 77 4.74 0.16 15.57
CA VAL A 77 5.38 0.65 14.35
C VAL A 77 6.53 1.63 14.62
N ARG A 78 7.63 1.54 13.88
CA ARG A 78 8.66 2.59 13.91
C ARG A 78 8.55 3.47 12.69
N LEU A 79 7.90 4.62 12.84
CA LEU A 79 7.78 5.61 11.78
C LEU A 79 8.85 6.69 11.96
N ALA A 80 9.61 6.95 10.89
CA ALA A 80 10.50 8.11 10.89
C ALA A 80 9.67 9.41 11.02
N PRO A 81 10.15 10.44 11.74
CA PRO A 81 9.40 11.69 11.93
C PRO A 81 8.94 12.34 10.62
N LYS A 82 9.74 12.24 9.54
CA LYS A 82 9.36 12.72 8.20
C LYS A 82 8.10 12.04 7.63
N VAL A 83 7.88 10.78 7.96
CA VAL A 83 6.68 10.03 7.55
C VAL A 83 5.46 10.57 8.30
N VAL A 84 5.58 10.78 9.61
CA VAL A 84 4.52 11.37 10.44
C VAL A 84 4.18 12.78 9.95
N ALA A 85 5.18 13.64 9.74
CA ALA A 85 4.98 14.99 9.20
C ALA A 85 4.29 14.99 7.82
N ARG A 86 4.62 14.05 6.94
CA ARG A 86 3.93 13.90 5.64
C ARG A 86 2.46 13.53 5.82
N HIS A 87 2.14 12.67 6.78
CA HIS A 87 0.75 12.30 7.07
C HIS A 87 -0.03 13.44 7.72
N LEU A 88 0.58 14.18 8.66
CA LEU A 88 0.01 15.40 9.25
C LEU A 88 -0.39 16.42 8.17
N ARG A 89 0.51 16.69 7.22
CA ARG A 89 0.21 17.58 6.08
C ARG A 89 -0.93 17.08 5.20
N ALA A 90 -0.98 15.77 4.96
CA ALA A 90 -2.08 15.17 4.19
C ALA A 90 -3.43 15.25 4.93
N MET A 91 -3.41 15.37 6.26
CA MET A 91 -4.60 15.58 7.10
C MET A 91 -4.95 17.06 7.31
N GLY A 92 -4.14 18.00 6.78
CA GLY A 92 -4.39 19.44 6.85
C GLY A 92 -3.66 20.18 7.98
N TYR A 93 -2.74 19.52 8.69
CA TYR A 93 -1.93 20.13 9.75
C TYR A 93 -0.59 20.65 9.20
N VAL A 94 -0.12 21.81 9.68
CA VAL A 94 1.09 22.51 9.18
C VAL A 94 2.30 22.25 10.07
#